data_AF-A0A6N6KIK8-F1
#
_entry.id   AF-A0A6N6KIK8-F1
#
_cell.length_a   1.000
_cell.length_b   1.000
_cell.length_c   1.000
_cell.angle_alpha   90.00
_cell.angle_beta   90.00
_cell.angle_gamma   90.00
#
_symmetry.space_group_name_H-M   'P 1'
#
loop_
_entity.id
_entity.type
_entity.pdbx_description
1 polymer ?
#
loop_
_entity_poly.entity_id
_entity_poly.type
_entity_poly.pdbx_seq_one_letter_code
_entity_poly.pdbx_strand_id
1 'polypeptide(L)'
;MPPFFQQIIKFIQKIFKMPFQNPISPGVYIEETSAFPNSVVPVATAVPAFIGYTPKASFEGKSYLNNPIKLTSFNEFKTIFCYPDNTPPKPSVKQYNPQYYLIKQKS
;
A
#
# COMPACT_ATOMS: atom_id res chain seq x y z
N MET A 1 -5.74 43.15 51.53
CA MET A 1 -4.94 43.40 50.31
C MET A 1 -5.75 44.23 49.34
N PRO A 2 -5.19 45.27 48.71
CA PRO A 2 -5.91 46.08 47.73
C PRO A 2 -6.27 45.23 46.48
N PRO A 3 -7.45 45.46 45.87
CA PRO A 3 -7.98 44.62 44.79
C PRO A 3 -7.06 44.57 43.55
N PHE A 4 -6.30 45.63 43.30
CA PHE A 4 -5.30 45.69 42.22
C PHE A 4 -4.14 44.68 42.42
N PHE A 5 -3.70 44.49 43.67
CA PHE A 5 -2.66 43.52 44.01
C PHE A 5 -3.17 42.07 43.90
N GLN A 6 -4.44 41.83 44.21
CA GLN A 6 -5.08 40.52 44.01
C GLN A 6 -5.23 40.16 42.53
N GLN A 7 -5.47 41.16 41.67
CA GLN A 7 -5.54 40.96 40.22
C GLN A 7 -4.18 40.61 39.62
N ILE A 8 -3.12 41.27 40.08
CA ILE A 8 -1.73 40.99 39.69
C ILE A 8 -1.30 39.60 40.17
N ILE A 9 -1.59 39.24 41.42
CA ILE A 9 -1.27 37.90 41.94
C ILE A 9 -2.06 36.81 41.20
N LYS A 10 -3.35 37.00 40.92
CA LYS A 10 -4.15 36.05 40.12
C LYS A 10 -3.67 35.95 38.67
N PHE A 11 -3.21 37.04 38.07
CA PHE A 11 -2.67 37.04 36.70
C PHE A 11 -1.32 36.32 36.62
N ILE A 12 -0.43 36.56 37.59
CA ILE A 12 0.87 35.87 37.71
C ILE A 12 0.66 34.37 38.01
N GLN A 13 -0.28 34.02 38.89
CA GLN A 13 -0.64 32.62 39.16
C GLN A 13 -1.30 31.94 37.93
N LYS A 14 -2.05 32.67 37.11
CA LYS A 14 -2.66 32.15 35.87
C LYS A 14 -1.64 31.97 34.74
N ILE A 15 -0.58 32.77 34.70
CA ILE A 15 0.56 32.58 33.79
C ILE A 15 1.43 31.39 34.24
N PHE A 16 1.64 31.21 35.55
CA PHE A 16 2.51 30.16 36.09
C PHE A 16 1.80 28.81 36.29
N LYS A 17 0.47 28.77 36.33
CA LYS A 17 -0.35 27.57 36.54
C LYS A 17 -1.16 27.19 35.29
N MET A 18 -0.48 27.15 34.16
CA MET A 18 -0.92 26.35 33.03
C MET A 18 0.12 25.24 32.85
N PRO A 19 -0.15 23.99 33.24
CA PRO A 19 0.58 22.88 32.66
C PRO A 19 0.22 22.88 31.18
N PHE A 20 1.13 23.39 30.35
CA PHE A 20 1.15 23.07 28.93
C PHE A 20 1.01 21.55 28.86
N GLN A 21 -0.09 21.08 28.28
CA GLN A 21 -0.31 19.66 28.15
C GLN A 21 0.94 19.07 27.50
N ASN A 22 1.55 18.13 28.18
CA ASN A 22 2.25 17.06 27.50
C ASN A 22 1.16 16.05 27.16
N PRO A 23 0.49 16.08 25.98
CA PRO A 23 0.32 14.79 25.37
C PRO A 23 1.76 14.30 25.20
N ILE A 24 2.07 13.17 25.83
CA ILE A 24 3.16 12.34 25.33
C ILE A 24 2.71 11.93 23.93
N SER A 25 2.79 12.84 22.96
CA SER A 25 3.23 12.47 21.64
C SER A 25 4.67 12.08 21.90
N PRO A 26 5.02 10.78 21.82
CA PRO A 26 6.36 10.35 22.16
C PRO A 26 7.30 11.15 21.26
N GLY A 27 7.95 12.15 21.84
CA GLY A 27 9.00 12.93 21.22
C GLY A 27 10.13 11.95 21.02
N VAL A 28 10.12 11.32 19.84
CA VAL A 28 11.20 10.47 19.37
C VAL A 28 12.44 11.35 19.38
N TYR A 29 13.38 11.06 20.27
CA TYR A 29 14.75 11.50 20.07
C TYR A 29 15.23 10.81 18.80
N ILE A 30 15.28 11.55 17.69
CA ILE A 30 16.00 11.09 16.51
C ILE A 30 17.46 11.40 16.79
N GLU A 31 18.13 10.48 17.49
CA GLU A 31 19.56 10.36 17.24
C GLU A 31 19.69 9.84 15.81
N GLU A 32 20.16 10.69 14.90
CA GLU A 32 20.63 10.23 13.59
C GLU A 32 21.91 9.43 13.81
N THR A 33 21.81 8.24 14.41
CA THR A 33 22.70 7.18 14.00
C THR A 33 22.40 7.00 12.52
N SER A 34 23.38 7.32 11.69
CA SER A 34 23.36 7.07 10.27
C SER A 34 23.29 5.56 10.03
N ALA A 35 22.10 5.01 10.25
CA ALA A 35 21.67 3.77 9.67
C ALA A 35 21.26 4.13 8.25
N PHE A 36 22.25 4.35 7.38
CA PHE A 36 22.01 3.90 6.02
C PHE A 36 21.68 2.41 6.18
N PRO A 37 20.43 1.95 6.01
CA PRO A 37 20.31 0.57 5.61
C PRO A 37 21.22 0.49 4.39
N ASN A 38 22.09 -0.51 4.33
CA ASN A 38 22.56 -0.96 3.02
C ASN A 38 21.26 -1.35 2.31
N SER A 39 20.65 -0.39 1.62
CA SER A 39 19.44 -0.55 0.84
C SER A 39 19.92 -1.31 -0.36
N VAL A 40 20.08 -2.62 -0.15
CA VAL A 40 20.33 -3.57 -1.22
C VAL A 40 19.11 -3.43 -2.09
N VAL A 41 19.26 -2.70 -3.19
CA VAL A 41 18.23 -2.58 -4.21
C VAL A 41 17.93 -4.02 -4.61
N PRO A 42 16.72 -4.56 -4.31
CA PRO A 42 16.40 -5.92 -4.67
C PRO A 42 16.43 -5.99 -6.19
N VAL A 43 17.44 -6.67 -6.73
CA VAL A 43 17.49 -6.98 -8.15
C VAL A 43 16.57 -8.17 -8.36
N ALA A 44 15.63 -8.05 -9.30
CA ALA A 44 14.77 -9.17 -9.67
C ALA A 44 15.64 -10.31 -10.20
N THR A 45 15.71 -11.42 -9.45
CA THR A 45 16.59 -12.57 -9.75
C THR A 45 16.02 -13.49 -10.84
N ALA A 46 14.78 -13.25 -11.27
CA ALA A 46 14.15 -13.98 -12.35
C ALA A 46 13.28 -13.04 -13.19
N VAL A 47 13.72 -12.77 -14.41
CA VAL A 47 12.90 -12.13 -15.45
C VAL A 47 12.37 -13.27 -16.34
N PRO A 48 11.07 -13.62 -16.26
CA PRO A 48 10.52 -14.68 -17.09
C PRO A 48 10.39 -14.23 -18.54
N ALA A 49 10.60 -15.16 -19.47
CA ALA A 49 10.30 -14.98 -20.89
C ALA A 49 9.25 -16.01 -21.31
N PHE A 50 8.22 -15.54 -22.01
CA PHE A 50 7.14 -16.38 -22.52
C PHE A 50 7.27 -16.50 -24.04
N ILE A 51 7.29 -17.73 -24.55
CA ILE A 51 7.34 -18.03 -25.98
C ILE A 51 6.07 -18.80 -26.32
N GLY A 52 5.29 -18.30 -27.28
CA GLY A 52 4.04 -18.92 -27.68
C GLY A 52 3.31 -18.13 -28.75
N TYR A 53 2.19 -18.66 -29.19
CA TYR A 53 1.34 -18.02 -30.20
C TYR A 53 0.41 -16.99 -29.55
N THR A 54 0.42 -15.78 -30.08
CA THR A 54 -0.50 -14.71 -29.67
C THR A 54 -1.49 -14.39 -30.79
N PRO A 55 -2.76 -14.09 -30.47
CA PRO A 55 -3.78 -13.76 -31.48
C PRO A 55 -3.44 -12.53 -32.33
N LYS A 56 -2.71 -11.57 -31.76
CA LYS A 56 -2.22 -10.38 -32.45
C LYS A 56 -0.78 -10.08 -32.02
N ALA A 57 -0.02 -9.41 -32.86
CA ALA A 57 1.37 -9.01 -32.60
C ALA A 57 1.66 -7.60 -33.14
N SER A 58 0.63 -6.76 -33.25
CA SER A 58 0.73 -5.38 -33.74
C SER A 58 0.12 -4.42 -32.73
N PHE A 59 0.87 -3.37 -32.36
CA PHE A 59 0.41 -2.36 -31.41
C PHE A 59 0.91 -0.98 -31.86
N GLU A 60 0.04 0.03 -31.82
CA GLU A 60 0.35 1.42 -32.24
C GLU A 60 0.94 1.54 -33.65
N GLY A 61 0.47 0.73 -34.61
CA GLY A 61 0.97 0.75 -35.99
C GLY A 61 2.35 0.11 -36.19
N LYS A 62 2.95 -0.46 -35.12
CA LYS A 62 4.19 -1.23 -35.18
C LYS A 62 3.89 -2.72 -35.12
N SER A 63 4.59 -3.50 -35.94
CA SER A 63 4.56 -4.97 -35.89
C SER A 63 5.67 -5.47 -34.97
N TYR A 64 5.33 -6.36 -34.05
CA TYR A 64 6.22 -7.03 -33.12
C TYR A 64 6.34 -8.53 -33.43
N LEU A 65 6.03 -8.95 -34.66
CA LEU A 65 6.29 -10.31 -35.11
C LEU A 65 7.79 -10.62 -34.99
N ASN A 66 8.10 -11.75 -34.34
CA ASN A 66 9.46 -12.25 -34.07
C ASN A 66 10.36 -11.29 -33.27
N ASN A 67 9.80 -10.24 -32.66
CA ASN A 67 10.54 -9.30 -31.84
C ASN A 67 10.14 -9.46 -30.36
N PRO A 68 11.09 -9.75 -29.45
CA PRO A 68 10.79 -9.85 -28.03
C PRO A 68 10.43 -8.47 -27.46
N ILE A 69 9.31 -8.38 -26.75
CA ILE A 69 8.85 -7.17 -26.06
C ILE A 69 9.01 -7.35 -24.55
N LYS A 70 9.56 -6.34 -23.88
CA LYS A 70 9.56 -6.28 -22.43
C LYS A 70 8.17 -5.85 -21.94
N LEU A 71 7.56 -6.67 -21.10
CA LEU A 71 6.27 -6.37 -20.48
C LEU A 71 6.44 -6.08 -19.00
N THR A 72 5.74 -5.06 -18.51
CA THR A 72 5.75 -4.65 -17.10
C THR A 72 4.51 -5.10 -16.35
N SER A 73 3.41 -5.35 -17.07
CA SER A 73 2.10 -5.68 -16.50
C SER A 73 1.35 -6.67 -17.37
N PHE A 74 0.50 -7.48 -16.73
CA PHE A 74 -0.44 -8.34 -17.45
C PHE A 74 -1.47 -7.55 -18.27
N ASN A 75 -1.77 -6.31 -17.88
CA ASN A 75 -2.66 -5.47 -18.69
C ASN A 75 -2.02 -5.08 -20.02
N GLU A 76 -0.72 -4.77 -20.00
CA GLU A 76 0.07 -4.45 -21.19
C GLU A 76 0.14 -5.66 -22.15
N PHE A 77 0.30 -6.86 -21.59
CA PHE A 77 0.18 -8.10 -22.37
C PHE A 77 -1.17 -8.17 -23.09
N LYS A 78 -2.29 -7.97 -22.37
CA LYS A 78 -3.63 -8.04 -22.96
C LYS A 78 -3.84 -6.99 -24.05
N THR A 79 -3.38 -5.76 -23.84
CA THR A 79 -3.55 -4.68 -24.83
C THR A 79 -2.76 -4.93 -26.10
N ILE A 80 -1.57 -5.55 -26.01
CA ILE A 80 -0.70 -5.80 -27.18
C ILE A 80 -1.03 -7.12 -27.88
N PHE A 81 -1.37 -8.18 -27.13
CA PHE A 81 -1.43 -9.55 -27.65
C PHE A 81 -2.83 -10.20 -27.64
N CYS A 82 -3.79 -9.70 -26.85
CA CYS A 82 -5.14 -10.24 -26.77
C CYS A 82 -6.18 -9.39 -27.51
N TYR A 83 -7.30 -9.99 -27.92
CA TYR A 83 -8.43 -9.22 -28.42
C TYR A 83 -9.07 -8.38 -27.29
N PRO A 84 -9.70 -7.23 -27.63
CA PRO A 84 -10.49 -6.49 -26.66
C PRO A 84 -11.57 -7.40 -26.07
N ASP A 85 -11.64 -7.43 -24.74
CA ASP A 85 -12.64 -8.21 -24.04
C ASP A 85 -13.93 -7.39 -24.01
N ASN A 86 -14.91 -7.80 -24.81
CA ASN A 86 -16.22 -7.15 -24.86
C ASN A 86 -17.19 -7.72 -23.82
N THR A 87 -16.72 -8.69 -23.01
CA THR A 87 -17.61 -9.42 -22.12
C THR A 87 -17.94 -8.60 -20.87
N PRO A 88 -19.22 -8.59 -20.44
CA PRO A 88 -19.58 -7.96 -19.18
C PRO A 88 -18.75 -8.56 -18.04
N PRO A 89 -18.42 -7.75 -17.00
CA PRO A 89 -17.55 -8.19 -15.92
C PRO A 89 -18.06 -9.51 -15.34
N LYS A 90 -17.23 -10.55 -15.48
CA LYS A 90 -17.56 -11.87 -14.95
C LYS A 90 -17.82 -11.73 -13.45
N PRO A 91 -18.94 -12.23 -12.93
CA PRO A 91 -19.23 -12.11 -11.50
C PRO A 91 -18.08 -12.73 -10.70
N SER A 92 -17.65 -12.02 -9.66
CA SER A 92 -16.59 -12.45 -8.76
C SER A 92 -16.85 -13.87 -8.27
N VAL A 93 -15.87 -14.76 -8.43
CA VAL A 93 -15.97 -16.14 -7.92
C VAL A 93 -16.20 -16.07 -6.42
N LYS A 94 -17.31 -16.67 -5.93
CA LYS A 94 -17.60 -16.70 -4.50
C LYS A 94 -16.46 -17.41 -3.77
N GLN A 95 -15.87 -16.74 -2.78
CA GLN A 95 -14.84 -17.33 -1.94
C GLN A 95 -15.41 -18.55 -1.21
N TYR A 96 -14.71 -19.67 -1.30
CA TYR A 96 -15.10 -20.92 -0.66
C TYR A 96 -15.22 -20.71 0.86
N ASN A 97 -16.42 -20.87 1.40
CA ASN A 97 -16.71 -20.79 2.82
C ASN A 97 -17.37 -22.11 3.28
N PRO A 98 -16.57 -23.11 3.71
CA PRO A 98 -17.12 -24.39 4.13
C PRO A 98 -17.90 -24.24 5.44
N GLN A 99 -19.10 -24.80 5.50
CA GLN A 99 -19.89 -24.87 6.73
C GLN A 99 -19.74 -26.26 7.35
N TYR A 100 -19.15 -26.33 8.54
CA TYR A 100 -18.99 -27.59 9.28
C TYR A 100 -20.25 -27.89 10.10
N TYR A 101 -20.77 -29.09 9.94
CA TYR A 101 -21.84 -29.62 10.79
C TYR A 101 -21.23 -30.65 11.75
N LEU A 102 -21.43 -30.45 13.05
CA LEU A 102 -21.10 -31.46 14.04
C LEU A 102 -22.11 -32.61 13.93
N ILE A 103 -21.64 -33.78 13.55
CA ILE A 103 -22.45 -35.00 13.49
C ILE A 103 -22.23 -35.75 14.80
N LYS A 104 -23.29 -36.01 15.56
CA LYS A 104 -23.21 -36.79 16.79
C LYS A 104 -22.92 -38.26 16.42
N GLN A 105 -21.76 -38.77 16.81
CA GLN A 105 -21.41 -40.17 16.63
C GLN A 105 -22.29 -41.04 17.53
N LYS A 106 -23.01 -42.00 16.94
CA LYS A 106 -23.84 -42.96 17.68
C LYS A 106 -22.92 -44.06 18.21
N SER A 107 -22.88 -44.21 19.54
CA SER A 107 -22.27 -45.35 20.22
C SER A 107 -23.21 -46.54 20.26
#